data_AF-A0A958T4J7-F1
#
_entry.id   AF-A0A958T4J7-F1
#
_cell.length_a   1.000
_cell.length_b   1.000
_cell.length_c   1.000
_cell.angle_alpha   90.00
_cell.angle_beta   90.00
_cell.angle_gamma   90.00
#
_symmetry.space_group_name_H-M   'P 1'
#
loop_
_entity.id
_entity.type
_entity.pdbx_description
1 polymer ?
#
loop_
_entity_poly.entity_id
_entity_poly.type
_entity_poly.pdbx_seq_one_letter_code
_entity_poly.pdbx_strand_id
1 'polypeptide(L)'
;QILQKILMDKWTLDPTDKDMIVMYHKFGYELDGQKHQIDATMVSLGEDETYTAMAKTVGLPVAIATLAILNGKITVPGVQIPINSEVYEPILAELETFGIKFTEKKVPYLGYNPLNL
;
A
#
# COMPACT_ATOMS: atom_id res chain seq x y z
N GLN A 1 29.01 -3.69 8.36
CA GLN A 1 29.14 -3.39 6.91
C GLN A 1 29.50 -4.62 6.07
N ILE A 2 30.31 -5.59 6.53
CA ILE A 2 30.65 -6.81 5.76
C ILE A 2 29.43 -7.68 5.40
N LEU A 3 28.53 -7.94 6.35
CA LEU A 3 27.32 -8.74 6.10
C LEU A 3 26.43 -8.13 5.01
N GLN A 4 26.14 -6.83 5.09
CA GLN A 4 25.36 -6.13 4.07
C GLN A 4 25.97 -6.28 2.68
N LYS A 5 27.30 -6.16 2.54
CA LYS A 5 27.99 -6.32 1.27
C LYS A 5 27.78 -7.72 0.69
N ILE A 6 27.96 -8.76 1.50
CA ILE A 6 27.74 -10.15 1.09
C ILE A 6 26.29 -10.37 0.64
N LEU A 7 25.30 -9.83 1.37
CA LEU A 7 23.89 -9.97 1.03
C LEU A 7 23.55 -9.22 -0.26
N MET A 8 24.05 -7.99 -0.45
CA MET A 8 23.84 -7.25 -1.71
C MET A 8 24.45 -7.98 -2.90
N ASP A 9 25.64 -8.57 -2.75
CA ASP A 9 26.30 -9.30 -3.83
C ASP A 9 25.60 -10.63 -4.19
N LYS A 10 24.72 -11.14 -3.32
CA LYS A 10 24.07 -12.45 -3.48
C LYS A 10 22.57 -12.39 -3.70
N TRP A 11 21.89 -11.37 -3.18
CA TRP A 11 20.43 -11.26 -3.10
C TRP A 11 19.89 -9.97 -3.74
N THR A 12 20.67 -9.33 -4.60
CA THR A 12 20.11 -8.30 -5.51
C THR A 12 19.26 -8.99 -6.57
N LEU A 13 18.19 -8.32 -7.00
CA LEU A 13 17.34 -8.79 -8.09
C LEU A 13 18.16 -8.91 -9.38
N ASP A 14 17.99 -10.01 -10.09
CA ASP A 14 18.50 -10.12 -11.46
C ASP A 14 17.62 -9.29 -12.42
N PRO A 15 18.10 -8.96 -13.65
CA PRO A 15 17.38 -8.04 -14.55
C PRO A 15 15.96 -8.45 -14.94
N THR A 16 15.59 -9.72 -14.79
CA THR A 16 14.24 -10.23 -15.09
C THR A 16 13.46 -10.64 -13.84
N ASP A 17 14.05 -10.51 -12.66
CA ASP A 17 13.38 -10.82 -11.41
C ASP A 17 12.31 -9.77 -11.11
N LYS A 18 11.28 -10.20 -10.39
CA LYS A 18 10.15 -9.36 -9.99
C LYS A 18 10.03 -9.36 -8.48
N ASP A 19 9.91 -8.18 -7.90
CA ASP A 19 9.48 -8.04 -6.52
C ASP A 19 7.95 -8.03 -6.42
N MET A 20 7.45 -8.18 -5.20
CA MET A 20 6.02 -8.14 -4.91
C MET A 20 5.79 -7.44 -3.58
N ILE A 21 4.85 -6.51 -3.55
CA ILE A 21 4.33 -5.91 -2.33
C ILE A 21 2.97 -6.52 -2.04
N VAL A 22 2.81 -6.99 -0.80
CA VAL A 22 1.55 -7.51 -0.28
C VAL A 22 1.19 -6.71 0.97
N MET A 23 0.03 -6.07 0.97
CA MET A 23 -0.56 -5.43 2.15
C MET A 23 -1.83 -6.14 2.55
N TYR A 24 -2.04 -6.26 3.86
CA TYR A 24 -3.21 -6.92 4.42
C TYR A 24 -3.66 -6.18 5.68
N HIS A 25 -4.85 -5.57 5.60
CA HIS A 25 -5.50 -4.93 6.73
C HIS A 25 -6.71 -5.78 7.16
N LYS A 26 -6.85 -5.99 8.47
CA LYS A 26 -8.00 -6.66 9.08
C LYS A 26 -8.75 -5.65 9.94
N PHE A 27 -10.00 -5.39 9.60
CA PHE A 27 -10.87 -4.49 10.35
C PHE A 27 -11.96 -5.30 11.05
N GLY A 28 -11.77 -5.58 12.34
CA GLY A 28 -12.83 -6.13 13.19
C GLY A 28 -13.64 -5.00 13.82
N TYR A 29 -14.96 -5.02 13.66
CA TYR A 29 -15.86 -4.00 14.22
C TYR A 29 -17.17 -4.62 14.72
N GLU A 30 -17.87 -3.86 15.56
CA GLU A 30 -19.20 -4.21 16.06
C GLU A 30 -20.22 -3.26 15.45
N LEU A 31 -21.33 -3.80 14.94
CA LEU A 31 -22.44 -3.05 14.40
C LEU A 31 -23.75 -3.71 14.87
N ASP A 32 -24.62 -2.94 15.52
CA ASP A 32 -25.89 -3.43 16.07
C ASP A 32 -25.75 -4.68 16.96
N GLY A 33 -24.68 -4.74 17.76
CA GLY A 33 -24.36 -5.87 18.65
C GLY A 33 -23.80 -7.10 17.93
N GLN A 34 -23.60 -7.06 16.61
CA GLN A 34 -23.01 -8.13 15.81
C GLN A 34 -21.57 -7.82 15.45
N LYS A 35 -20.70 -8.84 15.55
CA LYS A 35 -19.28 -8.71 15.17
C LYS A 35 -19.11 -8.98 13.69
N HIS A 36 -18.40 -8.08 13.03
CA HIS A 36 -18.07 -8.16 11.62
C HIS A 36 -16.56 -8.05 11.42
N GLN A 37 -16.09 -8.54 10.28
CA GLN A 37 -14.72 -8.33 9.85
C GLN A 37 -14.68 -8.00 8.35
N ILE A 38 -13.86 -7.02 7.99
CA ILE A 38 -13.47 -6.74 6.62
C ILE A 38 -11.97 -6.98 6.50
N ASP A 39 -11.58 -7.76 5.50
CA ASP A 39 -10.20 -7.93 5.11
C ASP A 39 -9.95 -7.12 3.84
N ALA A 40 -8.98 -6.21 3.88
CA ALA A 40 -8.54 -5.43 2.72
C ALA A 40 -7.12 -5.88 2.32
N THR A 41 -7.01 -6.44 1.11
CA THR A 41 -5.75 -6.97 0.56
C THR A 41 -5.30 -6.13 -0.63
N MET A 42 -4.01 -5.84 -0.75
CA MET A 42 -3.41 -5.28 -1.97
C MET A 42 -2.21 -6.14 -2.35
N VAL A 43 -2.10 -6.46 -3.64
CA VAL A 43 -0.93 -7.14 -4.22
C VAL A 43 -0.47 -6.32 -5.42
N SER A 44 0.80 -5.93 -5.43
CA SER A 44 1.44 -5.24 -6.55
C SER A 44 2.69 -6.00 -6.95
N LEU A 45 2.83 -6.31 -8.24
CA LEU A 45 3.99 -7.02 -8.80
C LEU A 45 4.86 -6.04 -9.60
N GLY A 46 6.18 -6.14 -9.40
CA GLY A 46 7.16 -5.45 -10.22
C GLY A 46 7.22 -6.01 -11.64
N GLU A 47 7.86 -5.26 -12.54
CA GLU A 47 8.08 -5.70 -13.91
C GLU A 47 9.47 -6.31 -14.09
N ASP A 48 10.48 -5.67 -13.51
CA ASP A 48 11.89 -6.03 -13.57
C ASP A 48 12.68 -5.37 -12.41
N GLU A 49 14.01 -5.45 -12.44
CA GLU A 49 14.91 -4.84 -11.44
C GLU A 49 14.76 -3.31 -11.31
N THR A 50 14.27 -2.63 -12.35
CA THR A 50 14.11 -1.16 -12.41
C THR A 50 12.70 -0.75 -11.98
N TYR A 51 11.68 -1.34 -12.60
CA TYR A 51 10.27 -1.01 -12.39
C TYR A 51 9.63 -1.92 -11.34
N THR A 52 10.19 -1.87 -10.14
CA THR A 52 9.76 -2.67 -8.98
C THR A 52 8.40 -2.23 -8.43
N ALA A 53 7.67 -3.15 -7.81
CA ALA A 53 6.46 -2.86 -7.04
C ALA A 53 6.75 -1.87 -5.90
N MET A 54 7.91 -1.99 -5.25
CA MET A 54 8.38 -1.01 -4.26
C MET A 54 8.50 0.39 -4.87
N ALA A 55 9.20 0.53 -6.00
CA ALA A 55 9.35 1.84 -6.67
C ALA A 55 7.99 2.43 -7.07
N LYS A 56 7.08 1.62 -7.61
CA LYS A 56 5.71 2.06 -7.96
C LYS A 56 4.93 2.53 -6.73
N THR A 57 4.83 1.69 -5.71
CA THR A 57 4.01 1.96 -4.50
C THR A 57 4.56 3.08 -3.62
N VAL A 58 5.83 3.45 -3.75
CA VAL A 58 6.43 4.60 -3.04
C VAL A 58 6.43 5.86 -3.90
N GLY A 59 6.87 5.75 -5.16
CA GLY A 59 7.05 6.89 -6.05
C GLY A 59 5.75 7.48 -6.58
N LEU A 60 4.77 6.64 -6.96
CA LEU A 60 3.51 7.13 -7.53
C LEU A 60 2.70 7.97 -6.55
N PRO A 61 2.49 7.59 -5.27
CA PRO A 61 1.76 8.45 -4.33
C PRO A 61 2.41 9.83 -4.16
N VAL A 62 3.74 9.89 -4.15
CA VAL A 62 4.49 11.15 -4.04
C VAL A 62 4.28 12.01 -5.30
N ALA A 63 4.39 11.43 -6.49
CA ALA A 63 4.18 12.14 -7.74
C ALA A 63 2.74 12.67 -7.88
N ILE A 64 1.75 11.83 -7.57
CA ILE A 64 0.33 12.19 -7.63
C ILE A 64 0.02 13.32 -6.63
N ALA A 65 0.46 13.21 -5.38
CA ALA A 65 0.27 14.25 -4.38
C ALA A 65 0.93 15.57 -4.80
N THR A 66 2.15 15.51 -5.35
CA THR A 66 2.88 16.69 -5.85
C THR A 66 2.08 17.39 -6.95
N LEU A 67 1.58 16.64 -7.94
CA LEU A 67 0.75 17.19 -9.01
C LEU A 67 -0.57 17.74 -8.47
N ALA A 68 -1.20 17.08 -7.51
CA ALA A 68 -2.45 17.54 -6.91
C ALA A 68 -2.26 18.88 -6.17
N ILE A 69 -1.14 19.08 -5.47
CA ILE A 69 -0.79 20.35 -4.83
C ILE A 69 -0.53 21.43 -5.88
N LEU A 70 0.31 21.15 -6.88
CA LEU A 70 0.67 22.13 -7.93
C LEU A 70 -0.55 22.57 -8.76
N ASN A 71 -1.51 21.68 -8.97
CA ASN A 71 -2.76 21.98 -9.69
C ASN A 71 -3.86 22.56 -8.78
N GLY A 72 -3.58 22.83 -7.50
CA GLY A 72 -4.55 23.41 -6.57
C GLY A 72 -5.72 22.49 -6.19
N LYS A 73 -5.58 21.17 -6.35
CA LYS A 73 -6.57 20.18 -5.89
C LYS A 73 -6.45 19.91 -4.39
N ILE A 74 -5.22 19.89 -3.86
CA ILE A 74 -4.93 19.83 -2.43
C ILE A 74 -4.45 21.21 -2.00
N THR A 75 -5.17 21.85 -1.08
CA THR A 75 -4.91 23.25 -0.69
C THR A 75 -4.64 23.45 0.79
N VAL A 76 -4.81 22.40 1.60
CA VAL A 76 -4.59 22.44 3.05
C VAL A 76 -3.17 22.89 3.40
N PRO A 77 -2.98 23.97 4.17
CA PRO A 77 -1.66 24.46 4.54
C PRO A 77 -1.04 23.69 5.72
N GLY A 78 0.25 23.91 5.94
CA GLY A 78 1.00 23.37 7.08
C GLY A 78 1.64 22.01 6.82
N VAL A 79 2.20 21.39 7.87
CA VAL A 79 2.81 20.06 7.81
C VAL A 79 1.71 19.02 8.00
N GLN A 80 1.43 18.25 6.95
CA GLN A 80 0.31 17.31 6.92
C GLN A 80 0.79 15.86 6.75
N ILE A 81 0.02 14.93 7.30
CA ILE A 81 0.07 13.50 6.98
C ILE A 81 -1.21 13.12 6.21
N PRO A 82 -1.22 12.06 5.38
CA PRO A 82 -2.31 11.77 4.45
C PRO A 82 -3.51 11.07 5.11
N ILE A 83 -4.09 11.70 6.14
CA ILE A 83 -5.27 11.20 6.88
C ILE A 83 -6.55 11.98 6.57
N ASN A 84 -6.43 13.12 5.87
CA ASN A 84 -7.56 13.92 5.43
C ASN A 84 -8.07 13.42 4.06
N SER A 85 -9.39 13.31 3.89
CA SER A 85 -10.01 12.82 2.67
C SER A 85 -9.66 13.65 1.44
N GLU A 86 -9.53 14.98 1.58
CA GLU A 86 -9.05 15.87 0.50
C GLU A 86 -7.69 15.43 -0.06
N VAL A 87 -6.86 14.80 0.77
CA VAL A 87 -5.53 14.30 0.39
C VAL A 87 -5.62 12.87 -0.12
N TYR A 88 -6.15 11.92 0.66
CA TYR A 88 -6.04 10.50 0.32
C TYR A 88 -7.00 10.08 -0.79
N GLU A 89 -8.20 10.65 -0.91
CA GLU A 89 -9.18 10.24 -1.93
C GLU A 89 -8.68 10.43 -3.36
N PRO A 90 -8.17 11.62 -3.78
CA PRO A 90 -7.66 11.79 -5.14
C PRO A 90 -6.41 10.93 -5.40
N ILE A 91 -5.56 10.74 -4.38
CA ILE A 91 -4.37 9.90 -4.51
C ILE A 91 -4.77 8.44 -4.74
N LEU A 92 -5.67 7.89 -3.92
CA LEU A 92 -6.14 6.51 -4.07
C LEU A 92 -6.83 6.30 -5.42
N ALA A 93 -7.72 7.21 -5.83
CA ALA A 93 -8.41 7.11 -7.11
C ALA A 93 -7.45 7.06 -8.31
N GLU A 94 -6.37 7.85 -8.29
CA GLU A 94 -5.38 7.84 -9.36
C GLU A 94 -4.47 6.61 -9.28
N LEU A 95 -4.08 6.16 -8.08
CA LEU A 95 -3.32 4.92 -7.88
C LEU A 95 -4.03 3.68 -8.44
N GLU A 96 -5.36 3.63 -8.38
CA GLU A 96 -6.13 2.52 -8.96
C GLU A 96 -5.91 2.40 -10.47
N THR A 97 -5.67 3.52 -11.17
CA THR A 97 -5.38 3.52 -12.62
C THR A 97 -4.02 2.89 -12.96
N PHE A 98 -3.11 2.88 -11.99
CA PHE A 98 -1.82 2.18 -12.06
C PHE A 98 -1.90 0.74 -11.53
N GLY A 99 -3.10 0.24 -11.23
CA GLY A 99 -3.32 -1.10 -10.71
C GLY A 99 -3.04 -1.26 -9.21
N ILE A 100 -2.73 -0.18 -8.49
CA ILE A 100 -2.51 -0.19 -7.04
C ILE A 100 -3.86 0.04 -6.36
N LYS A 101 -4.53 -1.06 -5.98
CA LYS A 101 -5.84 -1.01 -5.32
C LYS A 101 -5.99 -2.07 -4.26
N PHE A 102 -6.75 -1.74 -3.22
CA PHE A 102 -7.18 -2.71 -2.23
C PHE A 102 -8.44 -3.44 -2.72
N THR A 103 -8.49 -4.73 -2.45
CA THR A 103 -9.69 -5.56 -2.62
C THR A 103 -10.21 -5.91 -1.25
N GLU A 104 -11.47 -5.58 -0.98
CA GLU A 104 -12.12 -5.80 0.30
C GLU A 104 -13.05 -7.01 0.28
N LYS A 105 -13.03 -7.80 1.35
CA LYS A 105 -13.93 -8.94 1.53
C LYS A 105 -14.47 -8.95 2.94
N LYS A 106 -15.79 -9.12 3.07
CA LYS A 106 -16.43 -9.43 4.35
C LYS A 106 -16.14 -10.89 4.71
N VAL A 107 -15.59 -11.11 5.88
CA VAL A 107 -15.26 -12.45 6.38
C VAL A 107 -15.83 -12.63 7.79
N PRO A 108 -16.05 -13.87 8.26
CA PRO A 108 -16.42 -14.12 9.65
C PRO A 108 -15.38 -13.52 10.60
N TYR A 109 -15.84 -12.88 11.67
CA TYR A 109 -14.95 -12.39 12.72
C TYR A 109 -14.40 -13.58 13.53
N LEU A 110 -13.11 -13.88 13.36
CA LEU A 110 -12.41 -14.95 14.07
C LEU A 110 -11.47 -14.42 15.16
N GLY A 111 -11.51 -13.13 15.44
CA GLY A 111 -10.52 -12.44 16.27
C GLY A 111 -9.19 -12.19 15.55
N TYR A 112 -8.30 -11.45 16.22
CA TYR A 112 -7.01 -11.07 15.65
C TYR A 112 -5.95 -12.19 15.71
N ASN A 113 -6.20 -13.26 16.46
CA ASN A 113 -5.31 -14.41 16.56
C ASN A 113 -6.08 -15.73 16.74
N PRO A 114 -6.68 -16.26 15.65
CA PRO A 114 -7.46 -17.50 15.71
C PRO A 114 -6.60 -18.77 15.80
N LEU A 115 -5.28 -18.64 15.60
CA LEU A 115 -4.31 -19.74 15.55
C LEU A 115 -3.29 -19.68 16.70
N ASN A 116 -3.67 -19.09 17.85
CA ASN A 116 -2.86 -19.13 19.07
C ASN A 116 -2.61 -20.60 19.49
N LEU A 117 -1.55 -21.19 18.91
CA LEU A 117 -0.83 -22.35 19.45
C LEU A 117 0.07 -21.86 20.58
#